data_AF-A0A0Q9KR61-F1
#
_entry.id   AF-A0A0Q9KR61-F1
#
_cell.length_a   1.000
_cell.length_b   1.000
_cell.length_c   1.000
_cell.angle_alpha   90.00
_cell.angle_beta   90.00
_cell.angle_gamma   90.00
#
_symmetry.space_group_name_H-M   'P 1'
#
loop_
_entity.id
_entity.type
_entity.pdbx_description
1 polymer ?
#
loop_
_entity_poly.entity_id
_entity_poly.type
_entity_poly.pdbx_seq_one_letter_code
_entity_poly.pdbx_strand_id
1 'polypeptide(L)'
;MCSYCGCESIEVVGRFMAEHVDIINATTELRHACAADDAPRVARAVDGIEVILHPHTRNEEVGLFAVLRRQEEFTEHVDTLCHEHTALDEQLLRIRNGEHALVPGFLAELRAHIDKEENGLFPASAIALSGAEWDEVDASTPDPVAP
;
A
#
# COMPACT_ATOMS: atom_id res chain seq x y z
N MET A 1 8.63 -9.82 -2.47
CA MET A 1 10.11 -9.72 -2.65
C MET A 1 10.59 -10.40 -3.92
N CYS A 2 10.47 -9.68 -5.03
CA CYS A 2 11.14 -10.03 -6.28
C CYS A 2 12.61 -9.62 -6.21
N SER A 3 13.53 -10.58 -6.10
CA SER A 3 14.97 -10.32 -6.04
C SER A 3 15.63 -10.16 -7.42
N TYR A 4 14.84 -9.92 -8.48
CA TYR A 4 15.33 -9.95 -9.86
C TYR A 4 15.50 -8.54 -10.46
N CYS A 5 14.78 -7.52 -9.96
CA CYS A 5 14.89 -6.13 -10.43
C CYS A 5 16.02 -5.35 -9.73
N GLY A 6 16.39 -5.69 -8.48
CA GLY A 6 17.28 -4.86 -7.65
C GLY A 6 16.65 -3.56 -7.15
N CYS A 7 15.37 -3.33 -7.48
CA CYS A 7 14.62 -2.12 -7.17
C CYS A 7 14.41 -1.92 -5.66
N GLU A 8 14.51 -2.97 -4.85
CA GLU A 8 14.52 -2.92 -3.39
C GLU A 8 15.72 -2.14 -2.81
N SER A 9 16.77 -1.91 -3.61
CA SER A 9 17.95 -1.12 -3.21
C SER A 9 17.72 0.39 -3.34
N ILE A 10 16.62 0.81 -3.98
CA ILE A 10 16.17 2.21 -4.01
C ILE A 10 15.47 2.48 -2.68
N GLU A 11 15.94 3.48 -1.92
CA GLU A 11 15.56 3.66 -0.51
C GLU A 11 14.05 3.74 -0.30
N VAL A 12 13.34 4.59 -1.06
CA VAL A 12 11.89 4.74 -0.96
C VAL A 12 11.13 3.47 -1.35
N VAL A 13 11.57 2.77 -2.39
CA VAL A 13 10.95 1.51 -2.85
C VAL A 13 11.16 0.41 -1.81
N GLY A 14 12.38 0.25 -1.32
CA GLY A 14 12.71 -0.71 -0.27
C GLY A 14 11.89 -0.47 1.00
N ARG A 15 11.64 0.80 1.34
CA ARG A 15 10.74 1.20 2.41
C ARG A 15 9.30 0.79 2.14
N PHE A 16 8.71 1.12 1.00
CA PHE A 16 7.32 0.73 0.68
C PHE A 16 7.13 -0.79 0.71
N MET A 17 8.10 -1.55 0.20
CA MET A 17 8.10 -3.02 0.29
C MET A 17 8.16 -3.54 1.74
N ALA A 18 8.86 -2.86 2.64
CA ALA A 18 8.86 -3.21 4.05
C ALA A 18 7.51 -2.89 4.71
N GLU A 19 6.93 -1.74 4.40
CA GLU A 19 5.60 -1.33 4.86
C GLU A 19 4.52 -2.33 4.39
N HIS A 20 4.60 -2.85 3.16
CA HIS A 20 3.72 -3.93 2.68
C HIS A 20 3.74 -5.19 3.55
N VAL A 21 4.92 -5.58 4.03
CA VAL A 21 5.07 -6.72 4.94
C VAL A 21 4.36 -6.44 6.25
N ASP A 22 4.52 -5.24 6.80
CA ASP A 22 3.89 -4.83 8.05
C ASP A 22 2.35 -4.75 7.93
N ILE A 23 1.85 -4.19 6.83
CA ILE A 23 0.41 -4.14 6.51
C ILE A 23 -0.17 -5.55 6.44
N ILE A 24 0.48 -6.47 5.71
CA ILE A 24 0.03 -7.87 5.63
C ILE A 24 0.04 -8.54 6.99
N ASN A 25 1.08 -8.32 7.80
CA ASN A 25 1.17 -8.88 9.15
C ASN A 25 0.02 -8.39 10.05
N ALA A 26 -0.29 -7.09 10.00
CA ALA A 26 -1.37 -6.47 10.77
C ALA A 26 -2.74 -7.09 10.46
N THR A 27 -2.96 -7.58 9.23
CA THR A 27 -4.24 -8.22 8.84
C THR A 27 -4.56 -9.52 9.58
N THR A 28 -3.56 -10.15 10.22
CA THR A 28 -3.74 -11.39 10.99
C THR A 28 -4.73 -11.20 12.13
N GLU A 29 -4.58 -10.12 12.89
CA GLU A 29 -5.46 -9.81 14.03
C GLU A 29 -6.89 -9.51 13.58
N LEU A 30 -7.07 -8.83 12.44
CA LEU A 30 -8.38 -8.56 11.87
C LEU A 30 -9.13 -9.86 11.57
N ARG A 31 -8.47 -10.81 10.92
CA ARG A 31 -9.07 -12.12 10.59
C ARG A 31 -9.47 -12.88 11.86
N HIS A 32 -8.63 -12.86 12.89
CA HIS A 32 -8.94 -13.52 14.16
C HIS A 32 -10.09 -12.84 14.91
N ALA A 33 -10.14 -11.51 14.91
CA ALA A 33 -11.18 -10.73 15.56
C ALA A 33 -12.55 -10.94 14.89
N CYS A 34 -12.60 -10.87 13.56
CA CYS A 34 -13.82 -11.10 12.78
C CYS A 34 -14.34 -12.54 12.94
N ALA A 35 -13.46 -13.54 12.96
CA ALA A 35 -13.86 -14.93 13.17
C ALA A 35 -14.43 -15.20 14.58
N ALA A 36 -14.05 -14.38 15.56
CA ALA A 36 -14.57 -14.45 16.93
C ALA A 36 -15.80 -13.56 17.17
N ASP A 37 -16.23 -12.78 16.16
CA ASP A 37 -17.28 -11.77 16.26
C ASP A 37 -17.07 -10.75 17.40
N ASP A 38 -15.80 -10.41 17.67
CA ASP A 38 -15.38 -9.49 18.75
C ASP A 38 -15.25 -8.07 18.19
N ALA A 39 -16.36 -7.33 18.15
CA ALA A 39 -16.41 -5.98 17.57
C ALA A 39 -15.35 -5.01 18.16
N PRO A 40 -15.12 -4.94 19.50
CA PRO A 40 -14.03 -4.14 20.05
C PRO A 40 -12.64 -4.56 19.54
N ARG A 41 -12.38 -5.85 19.35
CA ARG A 41 -11.11 -6.33 18.79
C ARG A 41 -11.00 -6.05 17.30
N VAL A 42 -12.10 -6.13 16.55
CA VAL A 42 -12.15 -5.75 15.13
C VAL A 42 -11.79 -4.27 14.97
N ALA A 43 -12.40 -3.38 15.77
CA ALA A 43 -12.09 -1.96 15.73
C ALA A 43 -10.60 -1.68 15.94
N ARG A 44 -9.99 -2.28 16.97
CA ARG A 44 -8.54 -2.14 17.24
C ARG A 44 -7.66 -2.71 16.13
N ALA A 45 -8.08 -3.82 15.52
CA ALA A 45 -7.34 -4.41 14.40
C ALA A 45 -7.40 -3.52 13.16
N VAL A 46 -8.56 -2.92 12.86
CA VAL A 46 -8.69 -1.92 11.79
C VAL A 46 -7.84 -0.70 12.10
N ASP A 47 -7.86 -0.14 13.32
CA ASP A 47 -6.98 0.98 13.72
C ASP A 47 -5.50 0.65 13.46
N GLY A 48 -5.08 -0.59 13.80
CA GLY A 48 -3.71 -1.07 13.60
C GLY A 48 -3.31 -1.26 12.14
N ILE A 49 -4.26 -1.49 11.24
CA ILE A 49 -4.00 -1.52 9.79
C ILE A 49 -3.95 -0.09 9.24
N GLU A 50 -4.96 0.73 9.56
CA GLU A 50 -5.10 2.11 9.08
C GLU A 50 -3.90 3.00 9.46
N VAL A 51 -3.29 2.78 10.64
CA VAL A 51 -2.11 3.54 11.07
C VAL A 51 -0.87 3.31 10.19
N ILE A 52 -0.83 2.20 9.46
CA ILE A 52 0.27 1.86 8.53
C ILE A 52 -0.17 2.11 7.09
N LEU A 53 -1.37 1.65 6.71
CA LEU A 53 -1.88 1.72 5.36
C LEU A 53 -2.09 3.18 4.89
N HIS A 54 -2.70 4.05 5.70
CA HIS A 54 -2.97 5.42 5.24
C HIS A 54 -1.69 6.25 5.02
N PRO A 55 -0.68 6.23 5.92
CA PRO A 55 0.58 6.90 5.61
C PRO A 55 1.27 6.31 4.38
N HIS A 56 1.26 4.99 4.24
CA HIS A 56 1.87 4.28 3.11
C HIS A 56 1.28 4.74 1.77
N THR A 57 -0.02 4.59 1.57
CA THR A 57 -0.70 4.96 0.32
C THR A 57 -0.58 6.46 0.02
N ARG A 58 -0.67 7.31 1.06
CA ARG A 58 -0.43 8.75 0.91
C ARG A 58 0.98 9.05 0.42
N ASN A 59 1.99 8.36 0.95
CA ASN A 59 3.39 8.60 0.60
C ASN A 59 3.69 8.18 -0.84
N GLU A 60 3.09 7.09 -1.30
CA GLU A 60 3.14 6.68 -2.70
C GLU A 60 2.51 7.74 -3.62
N GLU A 61 1.30 8.20 -3.27
CA GLU A 61 0.52 9.15 -4.06
C GLU A 61 1.21 10.51 -4.22
N VAL A 62 1.78 11.06 -3.15
CA VAL A 62 2.48 12.36 -3.20
C VAL A 62 3.94 12.24 -3.65
N GLY A 63 4.50 11.04 -3.56
CA GLY A 63 5.87 10.69 -3.93
C GLY A 63 5.93 10.10 -5.33
N LEU A 64 6.21 8.80 -5.37
CA LEU A 64 6.47 8.04 -6.59
C LEU A 64 5.38 8.20 -7.66
N PHE A 65 4.10 8.14 -7.26
CA PHE A 65 2.99 8.14 -8.21
C PHE A 65 2.80 9.51 -8.84
N ALA A 66 3.01 10.60 -8.08
CA ALA A 66 2.93 11.96 -8.63
C ALA A 66 3.97 12.22 -9.72
N VAL A 67 5.15 11.61 -9.62
CA VAL A 67 6.20 11.71 -10.64
C VAL A 67 5.88 10.81 -11.83
N LEU A 68 5.56 9.53 -11.60
CA LEU A 68 5.21 8.58 -12.67
C LEU A 68 4.00 9.03 -13.49
N ARG A 69 2.99 9.62 -12.86
CA ARG A 69 1.76 10.10 -13.53
C ARG A 69 2.01 11.21 -14.56
N ARG A 70 3.21 11.82 -14.59
CA ARG A 70 3.60 12.78 -15.63
C ARG A 70 3.91 12.11 -16.97
N GLN A 71 4.19 10.81 -16.93
CA GLN A 71 4.47 10.00 -18.11
C GLN A 71 3.17 9.31 -18.55
N GLU A 72 2.81 9.49 -19.82
CA GLU A 72 1.54 8.98 -20.39
C GLU A 72 1.40 7.45 -20.20
N GLU A 73 2.51 6.71 -20.29
CA GLU A 73 2.57 5.25 -20.10
C GLU A 73 2.08 4.79 -18.72
N PHE A 74 2.29 5.59 -17.66
CA PHE A 74 1.96 5.19 -16.29
C PHE A 74 0.66 5.79 -15.77
N THR A 75 0.07 6.76 -16.46
CA THR A 75 -1.05 7.55 -15.95
C THR A 75 -2.25 6.65 -15.59
N GLU A 76 -2.73 5.83 -16.52
CA GLU A 76 -3.90 4.96 -16.25
C GLU A 76 -3.62 3.93 -15.14
N HIS A 77 -2.39 3.41 -15.08
CA HIS A 77 -2.01 2.43 -14.07
C HIS A 77 -1.96 3.04 -12.67
N VAL A 78 -1.34 4.21 -12.52
CA VAL A 78 -1.32 4.98 -11.27
C VAL A 78 -2.74 5.34 -10.83
N ASP A 79 -3.59 5.80 -11.74
CA ASP A 79 -4.99 6.13 -11.44
C ASP A 79 -5.75 4.93 -10.89
N THR A 80 -5.48 3.74 -11.44
CA THR A 80 -6.07 2.50 -10.95
C THR A 80 -5.62 2.19 -9.52
N LEU A 81 -4.32 2.32 -9.22
CA LEU A 81 -3.79 2.07 -7.87
C LEU A 81 -4.35 3.05 -6.82
N CYS A 82 -4.46 4.35 -7.14
CA CYS A 82 -5.09 5.32 -6.23
C CYS A 82 -6.57 5.00 -5.96
N HIS A 83 -7.31 4.51 -6.95
CA HIS A 83 -8.69 4.06 -6.73
C HIS A 83 -8.75 2.80 -5.84
N GLU A 84 -7.78 1.88 -5.99
CA GLU A 84 -7.65 0.71 -5.13
C GLU A 84 -7.37 1.09 -3.68
N HIS A 85 -6.54 2.11 -3.41
CA HIS A 85 -6.35 2.66 -2.06
C HIS A 85 -7.69 3.06 -1.41
N THR A 86 -8.48 3.85 -2.14
CA THR A 86 -9.79 4.32 -1.66
C THR A 86 -10.74 3.14 -1.40
N ALA A 87 -10.73 2.13 -2.27
CA ALA A 87 -11.57 0.94 -2.13
C ALA A 87 -11.17 0.07 -0.92
N LEU A 88 -9.87 0.00 -0.59
CA LEU A 88 -9.39 -0.70 0.61
C LEU A 88 -9.84 0.00 1.89
N ASP A 89 -9.76 1.33 1.94
CA ASP A 89 -10.23 2.14 3.08
C ASP A 89 -11.74 1.98 3.31
N GLU A 90 -12.53 2.04 2.23
CA GLU A 90 -13.98 1.81 2.29
C GLU A 90 -14.32 0.41 2.82
N GLN A 91 -13.56 -0.62 2.42
CA GLN A 91 -13.75 -1.98 2.93
C GLN A 91 -13.40 -2.09 4.41
N LEU A 92 -12.29 -1.49 4.86
CA LEU A 92 -11.91 -1.46 6.28
C LEU A 92 -13.00 -0.81 7.14
N LEU A 93 -13.57 0.30 6.67
CA LEU A 93 -14.68 0.96 7.35
C LEU A 93 -15.92 0.05 7.45
N ARG A 94 -16.27 -0.66 6.38
CA ARG A 94 -17.40 -1.60 6.37
C ARG A 94 -17.15 -2.80 7.28
N ILE A 95 -15.94 -3.35 7.28
CA ILE A 95 -15.53 -4.43 8.19
C ILE A 95 -15.61 -3.96 9.64
N ARG A 96 -15.11 -2.75 9.96
CA ARG A 96 -15.25 -2.12 11.28
C ARG A 96 -16.72 -2.05 11.73
N ASN A 97 -17.64 -1.83 10.78
CA ASN A 97 -19.08 -1.75 11.02
C ASN A 97 -19.80 -3.11 11.03
N GLY A 98 -19.06 -4.23 11.03
CA GLY A 98 -19.62 -5.57 11.21
C GLY A 98 -19.84 -6.36 9.92
N GLU A 99 -19.45 -5.83 8.75
CA GLU A 99 -19.51 -6.58 7.48
C GLU A 99 -18.34 -7.58 7.35
N HIS A 100 -18.18 -8.48 8.33
CA HIS A 100 -17.06 -9.42 8.44
C HIS A 100 -16.93 -10.38 7.24
N ALA A 101 -18.01 -10.59 6.48
CA ALA A 101 -18.01 -11.37 5.25
C ALA A 101 -17.09 -10.78 4.15
N LEU A 102 -16.73 -9.50 4.25
CA LEU A 102 -15.82 -8.83 3.32
C LEU A 102 -14.35 -9.19 3.52
N VAL A 103 -13.97 -9.73 4.70
CA VAL A 103 -12.55 -9.97 5.05
C VAL A 103 -11.81 -10.80 3.99
N PRO A 104 -12.33 -11.92 3.45
CA PRO A 104 -11.62 -12.66 2.40
C PRO A 104 -11.39 -11.85 1.13
N GLY A 105 -12.34 -10.99 0.74
CA GLY A 105 -12.24 -10.11 -0.42
C GLY A 105 -11.17 -9.03 -0.20
N PHE A 106 -11.27 -8.31 0.93
CA PHE A 106 -10.29 -7.31 1.33
C PHE A 106 -8.84 -7.85 1.31
N LEU A 107 -8.62 -9.04 1.88
CA LEU A 107 -7.27 -9.65 1.91
C LEU A 107 -6.76 -10.02 0.51
N ALA A 108 -7.64 -10.49 -0.37
CA ALA A 108 -7.29 -10.82 -1.74
C ALA A 108 -6.96 -9.56 -2.55
N GLU A 109 -7.75 -8.51 -2.40
CA GLU A 109 -7.56 -7.23 -3.09
C GLU A 109 -6.30 -6.51 -2.60
N LEU A 110 -6.07 -6.45 -1.28
CA LEU A 110 -4.84 -5.93 -0.70
C LEU A 110 -3.60 -6.65 -1.24
N ARG A 111 -3.66 -7.99 -1.33
CA ARG A 111 -2.54 -8.78 -1.86
C ARG A 111 -2.33 -8.56 -3.36
N ALA A 112 -3.40 -8.42 -4.12
CA ALA A 112 -3.33 -8.14 -5.56
C ALA A 112 -2.82 -6.73 -5.84
N HIS A 113 -3.18 -5.75 -5.00
CA HIS A 113 -2.67 -4.39 -5.05
C HIS A 113 -1.15 -4.35 -4.83
N ILE A 114 -0.67 -4.91 -3.71
CA ILE A 114 0.75 -5.06 -3.40
C ILE A 114 1.52 -5.78 -4.52
N ASP A 115 0.92 -6.79 -5.15
CA ASP A 115 1.54 -7.51 -6.27
C ASP A 115 1.73 -6.63 -7.51
N LYS A 116 0.75 -5.79 -7.85
CA LYS A 116 0.85 -4.84 -8.99
C LYS A 116 1.98 -3.84 -8.77
N GLU A 117 2.22 -3.44 -7.53
CA GLU A 117 3.31 -2.53 -7.18
C GLU A 117 4.65 -3.25 -7.17
N GLU A 118 4.82 -4.28 -6.33
CA GLU A 118 6.10 -4.96 -6.14
C GLU A 118 6.60 -5.65 -7.42
N ASN A 119 5.70 -6.21 -8.21
CA ASN A 119 6.05 -6.99 -9.41
C ASN A 119 5.71 -6.28 -10.71
N GLY A 120 5.16 -5.06 -10.65
CA GLY A 120 4.82 -4.23 -11.80
C GLY A 120 5.42 -2.84 -11.70
N LEU A 121 4.74 -1.95 -10.98
CA LEU A 121 5.04 -0.52 -10.96
C LEU A 121 6.45 -0.21 -10.43
N PHE A 122 6.87 -0.82 -9.32
CA PHE A 122 8.18 -0.52 -8.72
C PHE A 122 9.35 -0.92 -9.63
N PRO A 123 9.42 -2.15 -10.17
CA PRO A 123 10.43 -2.49 -11.18
C PRO A 123 10.40 -1.59 -12.42
N ALA A 124 9.21 -1.23 -12.91
CA ALA A 124 9.08 -0.36 -14.07
C ALA A 124 9.62 1.06 -13.78
N SER A 125 9.31 1.60 -12.59
CA SER A 125 9.79 2.91 -12.15
C SER A 125 11.32 2.97 -12.04
N ALA A 126 11.95 1.88 -11.59
CA ALA A 126 13.41 1.79 -11.48
C ALA A 126 14.12 1.91 -12.84
N ILE A 127 13.44 1.54 -13.92
CA ILE A 127 13.96 1.64 -15.29
C ILE A 127 13.57 2.98 -15.93
N ALA A 128 12.35 3.47 -15.65
CA ALA A 128 11.77 4.64 -16.30
C ALA A 128 12.25 5.97 -15.73
N LEU A 129 12.48 6.06 -14.41
CA LEU A 129 12.83 7.31 -13.75
C LEU A 129 14.34 7.60 -13.80
N SER A 130 14.68 8.84 -14.12
CA SER A 130 16.03 9.37 -14.03
C SER A 130 16.44 9.68 -12.58
N GLY A 131 17.73 9.89 -12.33
CA GLY A 131 18.22 10.26 -11.00
C GLY A 131 17.58 11.53 -10.43
N ALA A 132 17.34 12.55 -11.28
CA ALA A 132 16.69 13.79 -10.85
C ALA A 132 15.20 13.60 -10.51
N GLU A 133 14.52 12.65 -11.16
CA GLU A 133 13.15 12.28 -10.82
C GLU A 133 13.11 11.49 -9.50
N TRP A 134 14.09 10.62 -9.24
CA TRP A 134 14.24 9.98 -7.93
C TRP A 134 14.52 10.99 -6.81
N ASP A 135 15.39 11.98 -7.04
CA ASP A 135 15.63 13.07 -6.08
C ASP A 135 14.32 13.83 -5.77
N GLU A 136 13.44 14.00 -6.76
CA GLU A 136 12.13 14.63 -6.57
C GLU A 136 11.18 13.74 -5.77
N VAL A 137 11.13 12.44 -6.06
CA VAL A 137 10.35 11.45 -5.28
C VAL A 137 10.78 11.48 -3.82
N ASP A 138 12.08 11.44 -3.54
CA ASP A 138 12.60 11.45 -2.18
C ASP A 138 12.25 12.76 -1.46
N ALA A 139 12.31 13.89 -2.16
CA ALA A 139 11.99 15.20 -1.59
C ALA A 139 10.49 15.40 -1.31
N SER A 140 9.60 14.79 -2.09
CA SER A 140 8.15 14.91 -1.90
C SER A 140 7.56 13.81 -1.02
N THR A 141 8.25 12.69 -0.86
CA THR A 141 7.83 11.58 -0.01
C THR A 141 8.07 11.92 1.47
N PRO A 142 7.03 12.00 2.30
CA PRO A 142 7.20 12.22 3.73
C PRO A 142 7.99 11.10 4.40
N ASP A 143 8.72 11.45 5.45
CA ASP A 143 9.45 10.51 6.29
C ASP A 143 8.54 9.41 6.86
N PRO A 144 9.09 8.23 7.20
CA PRO A 144 8.35 7.20 7.90
C PRO A 144 7.75 7.75 9.17
N VAL A 145 6.50 7.40 9.43
CA VAL A 145 5.89 7.67 10.73
C VAL A 145 6.62 6.78 11.74
N ALA A 146 7.31 7.39 12.70
CA ALA A 146 8.01 6.65 13.74
C ALA A 146 7.02 5.75 14.52
N PRO A 147 7.41 4.50 14.86
CA PRO A 147 6.56 3.58 15.62
C PRO A 147 6.28 4.07 17.04
#